data_AF-A0A016TKS3-F1
#
_entry.id   AF-A0A016TKS3-F1
#
_cell.length_a   1.000
_cell.length_b   1.000
_cell.length_c   1.000
_cell.angle_alpha   90.00
_cell.angle_beta   90.00
_cell.angle_gamma   90.00
#
_symmetry.space_group_name_H-M   'P 1'
#
loop_
_entity.id
_entity.type
_entity.pdbx_description
1 polymer ?
#
loop_
_entity_poly.entity_id
_entity_poly.type
_entity_poly.pdbx_seq_one_letter_code
_entity_poly.pdbx_strand_id
1 'polypeptide(L)'
;MEYFQMALTSEYTFLFLCTGPLRQWPYGQTFMALFCFGTISTILFVTNNFVYRYIQLCKPRLLHAYPHYVPLSIGGAFNIVISANWMAMIYFCLWPSDQFLYVSEEIWPNRSAVIAQTSYIAITNRDGADPFKLGLLIESLVLLLSLAQVNPYCAMEIHKCLKINSLSAQTKKLHRQMLKLLSVQTACPTLLMHCPLGAMYLFLFAGITSPPLMEYVIGILMAIFPLSVPITIIVFMKEYRNFLLVKLRLEQPAPSVTGRSAVVVTTTSSKPYPTTVK
;
A
#
# COMPACT_ATOMS: atom_id res chain seq x y z
N MET A 1 16.58 -29.77 5.74
CA MET A 1 15.57 -28.68 5.76
C MET A 1 16.34 -27.37 5.74
N GLU A 2 16.65 -26.84 4.56
CA GLU A 2 17.30 -25.52 4.45
C GLU A 2 16.22 -24.44 4.57
N TYR A 3 16.05 -23.96 5.79
CA TYR A 3 15.15 -22.88 6.09
C TYR A 3 15.71 -21.57 5.51
N PHE A 4 15.20 -21.19 4.35
CA PHE A 4 15.58 -19.98 3.60
C PHE A 4 15.23 -18.72 4.41
N GLN A 5 16.22 -18.15 5.11
CA GLN A 5 16.07 -16.89 5.84
C GLN A 5 15.95 -15.75 4.86
N MET A 6 14.93 -14.91 5.03
CA MET A 6 14.57 -13.88 4.07
C MET A 6 15.16 -12.53 4.43
N ALA A 7 15.38 -12.23 5.72
CA ALA A 7 15.88 -10.95 6.19
C ALA A 7 16.86 -11.15 7.37
N LEU A 8 18.16 -11.00 7.14
CA LEU A 8 19.26 -11.24 8.08
C LEU A 8 19.85 -9.92 8.57
N THR A 9 20.14 -9.81 9.85
CA THR A 9 20.95 -8.72 10.41
C THR A 9 22.02 -9.26 11.35
N SER A 10 23.25 -8.77 11.25
CA SER A 10 24.36 -9.09 12.15
C SER A 10 25.49 -8.09 11.92
N GLU A 11 26.23 -7.71 12.97
CA GLU A 11 27.44 -6.86 12.85
C GLU A 11 27.26 -5.64 11.93
N TYR A 12 26.20 -4.85 12.17
CA TYR A 12 25.86 -3.64 11.39
C TYR A 12 25.63 -3.91 9.89
N THR A 13 25.27 -5.14 9.56
CA THR A 13 25.02 -5.61 8.20
C THR A 13 23.60 -6.14 8.09
N PHE A 14 22.90 -5.75 7.03
CA PHE A 14 21.56 -6.20 6.69
C PHE A 14 21.57 -6.88 5.32
N LEU A 15 20.84 -7.98 5.19
CA LEU A 15 20.68 -8.73 3.96
C LEU A 15 19.24 -9.21 3.82
N PHE A 16 18.64 -8.98 2.66
CA PHE A 16 17.35 -9.54 2.28
C PHE A 16 17.48 -10.39 1.02
N LEU A 17 17.18 -11.68 1.14
CA LEU A 17 17.41 -12.67 0.09
C LEU A 17 16.14 -12.94 -0.72
N CYS A 18 16.30 -13.05 -2.04
CA CYS A 18 15.25 -13.58 -2.89
C CYS A 18 15.08 -15.07 -2.62
N THR A 19 13.85 -15.48 -2.30
CA THR A 19 13.53 -16.88 -2.02
C THR A 19 12.56 -17.40 -3.06
N GLY A 20 12.77 -18.61 -3.58
CA GLY A 20 11.86 -19.26 -4.54
C GLY A 20 12.56 -19.76 -5.81
N PRO A 21 11.79 -20.27 -6.79
CA PRO A 21 12.33 -20.91 -7.99
C PRO A 21 13.14 -19.96 -8.88
N LEU A 22 12.81 -18.66 -8.87
CA LEU A 22 13.45 -17.63 -9.70
C LEU A 22 14.44 -16.77 -8.91
N ARG A 23 15.07 -17.33 -7.86
CA ARG A 23 15.96 -16.59 -6.95
C ARG A 23 17.28 -16.13 -7.58
N GLN A 24 17.72 -16.75 -8.67
CA GLN A 24 19.02 -16.49 -9.29
C GLN A 24 18.97 -15.26 -10.21
N TRP A 25 20.13 -14.66 -10.44
CA TRP A 25 20.29 -13.53 -11.34
C TRP A 25 20.08 -13.96 -12.81
N PRO A 26 19.52 -13.10 -13.71
CA PRO A 26 19.02 -11.74 -13.47
C PRO A 26 17.57 -11.66 -13.01
N TYR A 27 16.83 -12.76 -13.10
CA TYR A 27 15.38 -12.78 -12.86
C TYR A 27 15.03 -12.42 -11.41
N GLY A 28 15.73 -13.01 -10.43
CA GLY A 28 15.48 -12.74 -9.02
C GLY A 28 15.68 -11.29 -8.65
N GLN A 29 16.72 -10.65 -9.20
CA GLN A 29 16.99 -9.22 -8.96
C GLN A 29 15.92 -8.33 -9.58
N THR A 30 15.43 -8.70 -10.77
CA THR A 30 14.31 -8.01 -11.42
C THR A 30 13.04 -8.10 -10.57
N PHE A 31 12.71 -9.28 -10.06
CA PHE A 31 11.56 -9.46 -9.16
C PHE A 31 11.74 -8.72 -7.84
N MET A 32 12.96 -8.64 -7.30
CA MET A 32 13.26 -7.88 -6.09
C MET A 32 13.03 -6.37 -6.30
N ALA A 33 13.46 -5.83 -7.44
CA ALA A 33 13.21 -4.44 -7.80
C ALA A 33 11.70 -4.17 -7.97
N LEU A 34 10.97 -5.07 -8.64
CA LEU A 34 9.51 -5.00 -8.77
C LEU A 34 8.80 -5.07 -7.41
N PHE A 35 9.29 -5.92 -6.49
CA PHE A 35 8.79 -6.02 -5.13
C PHE A 35 8.98 -4.70 -4.35
N CYS A 36 10.17 -4.09 -4.45
CA CYS A 36 10.46 -2.80 -3.83
C CYS A 36 9.56 -1.69 -4.42
N PHE A 37 9.41 -1.65 -5.73
CA PHE A 37 8.53 -0.70 -6.42
C PHE A 37 7.05 -0.90 -6.06
N GLY A 38 6.60 -2.15 -5.98
CA GLY A 38 5.26 -2.52 -5.53
C GLY A 38 5.00 -2.04 -4.11
N THR A 39 5.95 -2.27 -3.21
CA THR A 39 5.89 -1.83 -1.81
C THR A 39 5.67 -0.31 -1.68
N ILE A 40 6.53 0.50 -2.31
CA ILE A 40 6.37 1.97 -2.23
C ILE A 40 5.08 2.44 -2.90
N SER A 41 4.70 1.83 -4.04
CA SER A 41 3.45 2.14 -4.74
C SER A 41 2.22 1.83 -3.88
N THR A 42 2.23 0.75 -3.11
CA THR A 42 1.15 0.38 -2.19
C THR A 42 1.00 1.38 -1.04
N ILE A 43 2.12 1.82 -0.44
CA ILE A 43 2.10 2.85 0.63
C ILE A 43 1.54 4.17 0.11
N LEU A 44 2.02 4.59 -1.06
CA LEU A 44 1.58 5.79 -1.75
C LEU A 44 0.09 5.72 -2.12
N PHE A 45 -0.37 4.58 -2.62
CA PHE A 45 -1.79 4.36 -2.92
C PHE A 45 -2.68 4.55 -1.69
N VAL A 46 -2.33 3.93 -0.55
CA VAL A 46 -3.08 4.09 0.71
C VAL A 46 -3.07 5.56 1.14
N THR A 47 -1.92 6.22 1.08
CA THR A 47 -1.76 7.61 1.49
C THR A 47 -2.59 8.57 0.63
N ASN A 48 -2.54 8.41 -0.69
CA ASN A 48 -3.35 9.19 -1.62
C ASN A 48 -4.85 9.02 -1.36
N ASN A 49 -5.30 7.80 -1.02
CA ASN A 49 -6.70 7.55 -0.68
C ASN A 49 -7.16 8.35 0.55
N PHE A 50 -6.31 8.46 1.58
CA PHE A 50 -6.61 9.28 2.76
C PHE A 50 -6.61 10.77 2.45
N VAL A 51 -5.56 11.26 1.78
CA VAL A 51 -5.39 12.67 1.44
C VAL A 51 -6.55 13.13 0.55
N TYR A 52 -6.87 12.37 -0.50
CA TYR A 52 -7.96 12.70 -1.41
C TYR A 52 -9.30 12.81 -0.67
N ARG A 53 -9.62 11.85 0.20
CA ARG A 53 -10.87 11.89 0.99
C ARG A 53 -10.91 13.02 2.00
N TYR A 54 -9.77 13.30 2.64
CA TYR A 54 -9.64 14.42 3.55
C TYR A 54 -9.96 15.72 2.82
N ILE A 55 -9.34 15.94 1.65
CA ILE A 55 -9.60 17.14 0.84
C ILE A 55 -11.07 17.18 0.41
N GLN A 56 -11.62 16.08 -0.12
CA GLN A 56 -12.99 16.01 -0.61
C GLN A 56 -14.03 16.34 0.48
N LEU A 57 -13.84 15.86 1.70
CA LEU A 57 -14.79 16.04 2.80
C LEU A 57 -14.55 17.33 3.58
N CYS A 58 -13.29 17.59 3.94
CA CYS A 58 -12.92 18.62 4.91
C CYS A 58 -12.55 19.94 4.22
N LYS A 59 -12.13 19.89 2.95
CA LYS A 59 -11.66 21.04 2.18
C LYS A 59 -12.22 21.05 0.73
N PRO A 60 -13.54 20.90 0.52
CA PRO A 60 -14.11 20.77 -0.82
C PRO A 60 -13.83 21.99 -1.71
N ARG A 61 -13.68 23.19 -1.10
CA ARG A 61 -13.30 24.42 -1.82
C ARG A 61 -12.02 24.26 -2.64
N LEU A 62 -11.06 23.46 -2.18
CA LEU A 62 -9.80 23.24 -2.90
C LEU A 62 -10.00 22.45 -4.19
N LEU A 63 -10.92 21.47 -4.20
CA LEU A 63 -11.26 20.71 -5.41
C LEU A 63 -12.10 21.54 -6.39
N HIS A 64 -12.91 22.46 -5.89
CA HIS A 64 -13.75 23.32 -6.73
C HIS A 64 -12.97 24.50 -7.32
N ALA A 65 -11.89 24.93 -6.66
CA ALA A 65 -11.06 26.05 -7.11
C ALA A 65 -10.21 25.73 -8.34
N TYR A 66 -9.94 24.44 -8.60
CA TYR A 66 -9.06 24.01 -9.69
C TYR A 66 -9.74 22.97 -10.59
N PRO A 67 -9.44 22.95 -11.89
CA PRO A 67 -9.83 21.84 -12.76
C PRO A 67 -9.30 20.50 -12.22
N HIS A 68 -10.07 19.43 -12.38
CA HIS A 68 -9.77 18.10 -11.84
C HIS A 68 -8.40 17.53 -12.23
N TYR A 69 -7.83 17.92 -13.38
CA TYR A 69 -6.52 17.47 -13.82
C TYR A 69 -5.37 18.07 -13.00
N VAL A 70 -5.53 19.27 -12.41
CA VAL A 70 -4.47 19.94 -11.64
C VAL A 70 -4.07 19.15 -10.38
N PRO A 71 -5.00 18.81 -9.44
CA PRO A 71 -4.64 18.01 -8.28
C PRO A 71 -4.19 16.60 -8.66
N LEU A 72 -4.68 16.05 -9.79
CA LEU A 72 -4.22 14.77 -10.32
C LEU A 72 -2.76 14.84 -10.79
N SER A 73 -2.39 15.87 -11.55
CA SER A 73 -1.02 16.08 -12.03
C SER A 73 -0.05 16.35 -10.87
N ILE A 74 -0.45 17.20 -9.91
CA ILE A 74 0.36 17.49 -8.72
C ILE A 74 0.56 16.21 -7.91
N GLY A 75 -0.53 15.49 -7.60
CA GLY A 75 -0.46 14.21 -6.91
C GLY A 75 0.43 13.21 -7.65
N GLY A 76 0.22 13.03 -8.96
CA GLY A 76 1.02 12.14 -9.79
C GLY A 76 2.51 12.49 -9.76
N ALA A 77 2.87 13.76 -9.88
CA ALA A 77 4.26 14.23 -9.81
C ALA A 77 4.89 13.92 -8.45
N PHE A 78 4.20 14.20 -7.34
CA PHE A 78 4.68 13.84 -6.00
C PHE A 78 4.91 12.33 -5.84
N ASN A 79 4.00 11.51 -6.36
CA ASN A 79 4.14 10.06 -6.31
C ASN A 79 5.33 9.55 -7.12
N ILE A 80 5.56 10.12 -8.32
CA ILE A 80 6.71 9.76 -9.16
C ILE A 80 8.01 10.13 -8.45
N VAL A 81 8.11 11.32 -7.86
CA VAL A 81 9.31 11.76 -7.14
C VAL A 81 9.61 10.85 -5.95
N ILE A 82 8.60 10.52 -5.14
CA ILE A 82 8.79 9.64 -3.97
C ILE A 82 9.20 8.22 -4.40
N SER A 83 8.55 7.66 -5.42
CA SER A 83 8.90 6.34 -5.95
C SER A 83 10.31 6.33 -6.56
N ALA A 84 10.68 7.37 -7.30
CA ALA A 84 12.03 7.50 -7.86
C ALA A 84 13.09 7.63 -6.76
N ASN A 85 12.83 8.43 -5.73
CA ASN A 85 13.72 8.54 -4.56
C ASN A 85 13.91 7.19 -3.87
N TRP A 86 12.82 6.45 -3.64
CA TRP A 86 12.90 5.11 -3.03
C TRP A 86 13.73 4.15 -3.89
N MET A 87 13.48 4.12 -5.21
CA MET A 87 14.24 3.25 -6.11
C MET A 87 15.71 3.66 -6.23
N ALA A 88 16.02 4.96 -6.17
CA ALA A 88 17.38 5.45 -6.10
C ALA A 88 18.08 4.97 -4.82
N MET A 89 17.41 5.05 -3.66
CA MET A 89 17.93 4.50 -2.40
C MET A 89 18.21 2.99 -2.51
N ILE A 90 17.29 2.21 -3.10
CA ILE A 90 17.53 0.78 -3.35
C ILE A 90 18.78 0.59 -4.24
N TYR A 91 18.91 1.36 -5.31
CA TYR A 91 20.02 1.22 -6.26
C TYR A 91 21.38 1.63 -5.68
N PHE A 92 21.45 2.77 -4.98
CA PHE A 92 22.72 3.30 -4.48
C PHE A 92 23.16 2.69 -3.14
N CYS A 93 22.21 2.30 -2.28
CA CYS A 93 22.53 1.83 -0.93
C CYS A 93 22.47 0.30 -0.80
N LEU A 94 21.51 -0.33 -1.48
CA LEU A 94 21.11 -1.72 -1.19
C LEU A 94 21.36 -2.68 -2.35
N TRP A 95 21.79 -2.19 -3.51
CA TRP A 95 22.01 -3.04 -4.68
C TRP A 95 23.20 -3.99 -4.46
N PRO A 96 23.16 -5.22 -5.02
CA PRO A 96 24.27 -6.17 -4.93
C PRO A 96 25.62 -5.54 -5.31
N SER A 97 26.64 -5.83 -4.51
CA SER A 97 28.00 -5.33 -4.70
C SER A 97 29.04 -6.35 -4.23
N ASP A 98 30.20 -6.34 -4.88
CA ASP A 98 31.31 -7.24 -4.54
C ASP A 98 31.84 -6.97 -3.12
N GLN A 99 31.83 -5.70 -2.70
CA GLN A 99 32.18 -5.29 -1.34
C GLN A 99 31.28 -5.99 -0.31
N PHE A 100 29.97 -6.06 -0.56
CA PHE A 100 29.06 -6.75 0.33
C PHE A 100 29.32 -8.28 0.34
N LEU A 101 29.62 -8.89 -0.81
CA LEU A 101 29.92 -10.32 -0.89
C LEU A 101 31.12 -10.70 -0.03
N TYR A 102 32.20 -9.91 -0.10
CA TYR A 102 33.38 -10.09 0.75
C TYR A 102 33.02 -10.05 2.24
N VAL A 103 32.25 -9.04 2.67
CA VAL A 103 31.80 -8.93 4.06
C VAL A 103 30.88 -10.09 4.46
N SER A 104 30.05 -10.58 3.53
CA SER A 104 29.14 -11.69 3.78
C SER A 104 29.85 -13.03 4.03
N GLU A 105 31.05 -13.22 3.47
CA GLU A 105 31.90 -14.38 3.73
C GLU A 105 32.41 -14.43 5.17
N GLU A 106 32.68 -13.27 5.76
CA GLU A 106 33.12 -13.17 7.15
C GLU A 106 31.95 -13.30 8.14
N ILE A 107 30.82 -12.66 7.86
CA ILE A 107 29.66 -12.64 8.77
C ILE A 107 28.87 -13.95 8.70
N TRP A 108 28.71 -14.53 7.51
CA TRP A 108 27.93 -15.76 7.28
C TRP A 108 28.72 -16.78 6.43
N PRO A 109 29.85 -17.32 6.94
CA PRO A 109 30.75 -18.18 6.17
C PRO A 109 30.06 -19.44 5.65
N ASN A 110 29.13 -20.00 6.42
CA ASN A 110 28.38 -21.20 6.03
C ASN A 110 27.32 -20.93 4.94
N ARG A 111 27.16 -19.68 4.49
CA ARG A 111 26.08 -19.26 3.58
C ARG A 111 26.55 -18.39 2.43
N SER A 112 27.80 -17.93 2.44
CA SER A 112 28.37 -17.05 1.42
C SER A 112 28.18 -17.58 0.00
N ALA A 113 28.38 -18.89 -0.20
CA ALA A 113 28.15 -19.55 -1.49
C ALA A 113 26.69 -19.42 -1.97
N VAL A 114 25.72 -19.53 -1.05
CA VAL A 114 24.29 -19.37 -1.38
C VAL A 114 23.96 -17.91 -1.65
N ILE A 115 24.52 -16.98 -0.86
CA ILE A 115 24.34 -15.53 -1.03
C ILE A 115 24.87 -15.10 -2.41
N ALA A 116 26.08 -15.53 -2.79
CA ALA A 116 26.70 -15.20 -4.06
C ALA A 116 25.90 -15.70 -5.29
N GLN A 117 25.14 -16.79 -5.14
CA GLN A 117 24.32 -17.36 -6.21
C GLN A 117 22.86 -16.88 -6.19
N THR A 118 22.47 -16.08 -5.20
CA THR A 118 21.08 -15.66 -4.98
C THR A 118 20.96 -14.15 -5.17
N SER A 119 19.84 -13.68 -5.73
CA SER A 119 19.57 -12.24 -5.82
C SER A 119 19.22 -11.68 -4.45
N TYR A 120 19.67 -10.46 -4.14
CA TYR A 120 19.48 -9.87 -2.83
C TYR A 120 19.42 -8.34 -2.88
N ILE A 121 18.99 -7.75 -1.76
CA ILE A 121 19.29 -6.37 -1.41
C ILE A 121 19.98 -6.35 -0.05
N ALA A 122 21.04 -5.58 0.10
CA ALA A 122 21.86 -5.63 1.30
C ALA A 122 22.69 -4.37 1.52
N ILE A 123 23.01 -4.09 2.77
CA ILE A 123 23.90 -3.00 3.15
C ILE A 123 24.78 -3.45 4.33
N THR A 124 26.02 -2.98 4.36
CA THR A 124 26.93 -3.15 5.50
C THR A 124 27.48 -1.79 5.93
N ASN A 125 27.52 -1.57 7.25
CA ASN A 125 28.22 -0.47 7.90
C ASN A 125 29.35 -0.99 8.81
N ARG A 126 29.76 -2.26 8.66
CA ARG A 126 30.72 -2.94 9.55
C ARG A 126 32.08 -2.24 9.58
N ASP A 127 32.59 -1.86 8.42
CA ASP A 127 33.91 -1.21 8.27
C ASP A 127 33.82 0.33 8.33
N GLY A 128 32.71 0.85 8.83
CA GLY A 128 32.37 2.27 8.82
C GLY A 128 31.21 2.57 7.87
N ALA A 129 30.32 3.46 8.31
CA ALA A 129 29.19 3.89 7.49
C ALA A 129 29.64 4.94 6.47
N ASP A 130 29.40 4.66 5.19
CA ASP A 130 29.52 5.65 4.12
C ASP A 130 28.53 6.81 4.40
N PRO A 131 28.99 8.07 4.55
CA PRO A 131 28.11 9.18 4.91
C PRO A 131 26.97 9.43 3.91
N PHE A 132 27.19 9.14 2.63
CA PHE A 132 26.17 9.27 1.60
C PHE A 132 25.11 8.17 1.72
N LYS A 133 25.53 6.90 1.89
CA LYS A 133 24.58 5.79 2.12
C LYS A 133 23.80 5.98 3.42
N LEU A 134 24.48 6.42 4.48
CA LEU A 134 23.86 6.73 5.77
C LEU A 134 22.85 7.86 5.65
N GLY A 135 23.19 8.93 4.92
CA GLY A 135 22.29 10.05 4.65
C GLY A 135 21.01 9.60 3.92
N LEU A 136 21.13 8.77 2.88
CA LEU A 136 19.99 8.21 2.17
C LEU A 136 19.14 7.26 3.03
N LEU A 137 19.76 6.46 3.89
CA LEU A 137 19.02 5.61 4.83
C LEU A 137 18.22 6.43 5.84
N ILE A 138 18.84 7.44 6.45
CA ILE A 138 18.16 8.34 7.40
C ILE A 138 17.03 9.10 6.71
N GLU A 139 17.26 9.62 5.50
CA GLU A 139 16.22 10.27 4.69
C GLU A 139 15.04 9.32 4.44
N SER A 140 15.32 8.09 4.02
CA SER A 140 14.26 7.11 3.75
C SER A 140 13.49 6.70 5.00
N LEU A 141 14.14 6.66 6.17
CA LEU A 141 13.49 6.44 7.46
C LEU A 141 12.57 7.61 7.83
N VAL A 142 13.02 8.85 7.63
CA VAL A 142 12.21 10.06 7.85
C VAL A 142 11.01 10.08 6.90
N LEU A 143 11.20 9.74 5.63
CA LEU A 143 10.13 9.61 4.64
C LEU A 143 9.10 8.56 5.07
N LEU A 144 9.56 7.39 5.51
CA LEU A 144 8.71 6.30 5.99
C LEU A 144 7.84 6.73 7.18
N LEU A 145 8.47 7.36 8.19
CA LEU A 145 7.78 7.86 9.39
C LEU A 145 6.79 8.99 9.04
N SER A 146 7.13 9.84 8.08
CA SER A 146 6.25 10.92 7.62
C SER A 146 4.99 10.35 6.97
N LEU A 147 5.14 9.39 6.04
CA LEU A 147 4.02 8.72 5.39
C LEU A 147 3.14 7.95 6.39
N ALA A 148 3.75 7.30 7.39
CA ALA A 148 3.03 6.59 8.44
C ALA A 148 2.14 7.53 9.30
N GLN A 149 2.52 8.80 9.46
CA GLN A 149 1.77 9.79 10.25
C GLN A 149 0.65 10.51 9.46
N VAL A 150 0.82 10.70 8.15
CA VAL A 150 -0.19 11.37 7.30
C VAL A 150 -1.53 10.64 7.34
N ASN A 151 -1.51 9.31 7.28
CA ASN A 151 -2.71 8.47 7.26
C ASN A 151 -3.60 8.64 8.52
N PRO A 152 -3.10 8.42 9.75
CA PRO A 152 -3.90 8.63 10.95
C PRO A 152 -4.31 10.09 11.13
N TYR A 153 -3.47 11.06 10.73
CA TYR A 153 -3.85 12.47 10.75
C TYR A 153 -5.08 12.74 9.88
N CYS A 154 -5.04 12.35 8.60
CA CYS A 154 -6.17 12.48 7.68
C CYS A 154 -7.41 11.73 8.21
N ALA A 155 -7.23 10.53 8.77
CA ALA A 155 -8.33 9.75 9.34
C ALA A 155 -9.04 10.48 10.49
N MET A 156 -8.27 11.08 11.42
CA MET A 156 -8.79 11.85 12.54
C MET A 156 -9.57 13.07 12.07
N GLU A 157 -9.02 13.82 11.11
CA GLU A 157 -9.68 15.00 10.56
C GLU A 157 -10.96 14.67 9.80
N ILE A 158 -10.95 13.59 9.00
CA ILE A 158 -12.17 13.07 8.36
C ILE A 158 -13.23 12.73 9.41
N HIS A 159 -12.84 12.05 10.50
CA HIS A 159 -13.78 11.71 11.57
C HIS A 159 -14.40 12.97 12.22
N LYS A 160 -13.57 13.98 12.53
CA LYS A 160 -14.05 15.26 13.08
C LYS A 160 -15.01 15.96 12.11
N CYS A 161 -14.62 16.05 10.84
CA CYS A 161 -15.42 16.65 9.77
C CYS A 161 -16.79 15.98 9.63
N LEU A 162 -16.84 14.64 9.65
CA LEU A 162 -18.10 13.90 9.61
C LEU A 162 -18.95 14.18 10.86
N LYS A 163 -18.35 14.39 12.03
CA LYS A 163 -19.13 14.69 13.25
C LYS A 163 -19.83 16.04 13.16
N ILE A 164 -19.13 17.06 12.65
CA ILE A 164 -19.56 18.46 12.64
C ILE A 164 -20.51 18.77 11.48
N ASN A 165 -20.29 18.17 10.30
CA ASN A 165 -21.11 18.50 9.12
C ASN A 165 -22.52 17.89 9.17
N SER A 166 -23.49 18.69 8.73
CA SER A 166 -24.90 18.32 8.52
C SER A 166 -25.08 17.52 7.22
N LEU A 167 -24.37 16.40 7.09
CA LEU A 167 -24.58 15.44 6.00
C LEU A 167 -25.79 14.56 6.30
N SER A 168 -26.47 14.08 5.24
CA SER A 168 -27.55 13.10 5.39
C SER A 168 -27.06 11.84 6.13
N ALA A 169 -27.96 11.16 6.85
CA ALA A 169 -27.63 9.94 7.58
C ALA A 169 -27.03 8.86 6.66
N GLN A 170 -27.53 8.77 5.41
CA GLN A 170 -27.04 7.83 4.41
C GLN A 170 -25.62 8.17 3.94
N THR A 171 -25.34 9.43 3.58
CA THR A 171 -24.01 9.89 3.17
C THR A 171 -22.99 9.72 4.30
N LYS A 172 -23.39 10.04 5.53
CA LYS A 172 -22.57 9.86 6.73
C LYS A 172 -22.23 8.38 6.98
N LYS A 173 -23.20 7.48 6.78
CA LYS A 173 -22.98 6.02 6.89
C LYS A 173 -21.97 5.53 5.85
N LEU A 174 -22.10 5.96 4.60
CA LEU A 174 -21.19 5.59 3.52
C LEU A 174 -19.75 6.04 3.82
N HIS A 175 -19.55 7.31 4.21
CA HIS A 175 -18.20 7.79 4.53
C HIS A 175 -17.59 7.10 5.75
N ARG A 176 -18.37 6.75 6.78
CA ARG A 176 -17.86 5.94 7.91
C ARG A 176 -17.46 4.54 7.49
N GLN A 177 -18.22 3.89 6.63
CA GLN A 177 -17.87 2.57 6.10
C GLN A 177 -16.57 2.63 5.32
N MET A 178 -16.40 3.65 4.47
CA MET A 178 -15.15 3.88 3.75
C MET A 178 -13.98 4.19 4.71
N LEU A 179 -14.20 5.00 5.75
CA LEU A 179 -13.15 5.28 6.74
C LEU A 179 -12.71 4.02 7.48
N LYS A 180 -13.65 3.15 7.89
CA LYS A 180 -13.32 1.85 8.50
C LYS A 180 -12.45 0.99 7.58
N LEU A 181 -12.81 0.89 6.31
CA LEU A 181 -11.99 0.18 5.33
C LEU A 181 -10.58 0.76 5.23
N LEU A 182 -10.50 2.09 5.10
CA LEU A 182 -9.23 2.79 5.01
C LEU A 182 -8.38 2.62 6.27
N SER A 183 -9.00 2.60 7.45
CA SER A 183 -8.30 2.32 8.72
C SER A 183 -7.71 0.91 8.75
N VAL A 184 -8.44 -0.11 8.29
CA VAL A 184 -7.89 -1.47 8.12
C VAL A 184 -6.71 -1.45 7.13
N GLN A 185 -6.86 -0.75 6.01
CA GLN A 185 -5.80 -0.55 5.03
C GLN A 185 -4.61 0.26 5.54
N THR A 186 -4.72 0.97 6.68
CA THR A 186 -3.58 1.66 7.33
C THR A 186 -2.89 0.74 8.33
N ALA A 187 -3.68 -0.05 9.06
CA ALA A 187 -3.17 -1.03 10.00
C ALA A 187 -2.30 -2.08 9.28
N CYS A 188 -2.71 -2.51 8.07
CA CYS A 188 -1.94 -3.46 7.26
C CYS A 188 -0.51 -2.97 6.93
N PRO A 189 -0.26 -1.83 6.25
CA PRO A 189 1.08 -1.27 6.05
C PRO A 189 1.85 -1.06 7.35
N THR A 190 1.17 -0.62 8.41
CA THR A 190 1.82 -0.41 9.71
C THR A 190 2.41 -1.71 10.26
N LEU A 191 1.60 -2.77 10.31
CA LEU A 191 2.01 -4.05 10.89
C LEU A 191 2.89 -4.88 9.95
N LEU A 192 2.60 -4.87 8.65
CA LEU A 192 3.24 -5.75 7.68
C LEU A 192 4.51 -5.14 7.05
N MET A 193 4.70 -3.82 7.15
CA MET A 193 5.83 -3.14 6.49
C MET A 193 6.55 -2.18 7.42
N HIS A 194 5.87 -1.18 8.00
CA HIS A 194 6.54 -0.16 8.82
C HIS A 194 7.19 -0.75 10.08
N CYS A 195 6.50 -1.65 10.81
CA CYS A 195 7.07 -2.30 11.98
C CYS A 195 8.26 -3.23 11.61
N PRO A 196 8.15 -4.15 10.63
CA PRO A 196 9.28 -4.96 10.18
C PRO A 196 10.48 -4.12 9.74
N LEU A 197 10.25 -3.09 8.90
CA LEU A 197 11.32 -2.23 8.40
C LEU A 197 11.94 -1.37 9.51
N GLY A 198 11.14 -0.87 10.44
CA GLY A 198 11.63 -0.18 11.63
C GLY A 198 12.50 -1.07 12.52
N ALA A 199 12.09 -2.33 12.74
CA ALA A 199 12.91 -3.31 13.46
C ALA A 199 14.22 -3.61 12.72
N MET A 200 14.19 -3.71 11.38
CA MET A 200 15.40 -3.87 10.57
C MET A 200 16.37 -2.70 10.75
N TYR A 201 15.86 -1.46 10.69
CA TYR A 201 16.67 -0.26 10.92
C TYR A 201 17.28 -0.25 12.32
N LEU A 202 16.51 -0.64 13.34
CA LEU A 202 17.01 -0.73 14.71
C LEU A 202 18.14 -1.76 14.82
N PHE A 203 17.99 -2.96 14.25
CA PHE A 203 19.04 -3.98 14.30
C PHE A 203 20.28 -3.57 13.50
N LEU A 204 20.10 -2.98 12.32
CA LEU A 204 21.19 -2.48 11.49
C LEU A 204 22.02 -1.42 12.23
N PHE A 205 21.37 -0.42 12.82
CA PHE A 205 22.07 0.67 13.50
C PHE A 205 22.61 0.27 14.88
N ALA A 206 21.95 -0.65 15.58
CA ALA A 206 22.44 -1.16 16.85
C ALA A 206 23.51 -2.26 16.70
N GLY A 207 23.72 -2.78 15.48
CA GLY A 207 24.64 -3.89 15.22
C GLY A 207 24.17 -5.23 15.81
N ILE A 208 22.87 -5.37 16.07
CA ILE A 208 22.30 -6.53 16.74
C ILE A 208 22.11 -7.67 15.73
N THR A 209 22.55 -8.87 16.11
CA THR A 209 22.23 -10.08 15.35
C THR A 209 20.78 -10.48 15.56
N SER A 210 20.01 -10.58 14.48
CA SER A 210 18.61 -10.99 14.54
C SER A 210 18.47 -12.47 14.95
N PRO A 211 17.53 -12.80 15.86
CA PRO A 211 17.19 -14.20 16.11
C PRO A 211 16.58 -14.85 14.85
N PRO A 212 16.84 -16.14 14.57
CA PRO A 212 16.35 -16.81 13.36
C PRO A 212 14.84 -16.66 13.11
N LEU A 213 14.01 -16.72 14.16
CA LEU A 213 12.56 -16.54 14.05
C LEU A 213 12.18 -15.16 13.49
N MET A 214 12.86 -14.10 13.95
CA MET A 214 12.58 -12.72 13.50
C MET A 214 12.91 -12.55 12.02
N GLU A 215 13.94 -13.22 11.53
CA GLU A 215 14.38 -13.15 10.14
C GLU A 215 13.33 -13.69 9.17
N TYR A 216 12.66 -14.78 9.54
CA TYR A 216 11.52 -15.30 8.77
C TYR A 216 10.30 -14.40 8.89
N VAL A 217 9.97 -13.97 10.11
CA VAL A 217 8.77 -13.16 10.36
C VAL A 217 8.85 -11.84 9.60
N ILE A 218 9.96 -11.11 9.71
CA ILE A 218 10.17 -9.83 9.01
C ILE A 218 10.03 -10.02 7.50
N GLY A 219 10.70 -11.03 6.94
CA GLY A 219 10.61 -11.30 5.51
C GLY A 219 9.19 -11.63 5.04
N ILE A 220 8.51 -12.55 5.73
CA ILE A 220 7.14 -12.96 5.39
C ILE A 220 6.18 -11.77 5.48
N LEU A 221 6.27 -10.96 6.54
CA LEU A 221 5.42 -9.78 6.71
C LEU A 221 5.62 -8.78 5.56
N MET A 222 6.88 -8.47 5.23
CA MET A 222 7.21 -7.58 4.13
C MET A 222 6.75 -8.14 2.76
N ALA A 223 6.91 -9.44 2.53
CA ALA A 223 6.50 -10.09 1.29
C ALA A 223 4.97 -10.09 1.07
N ILE A 224 4.20 -10.22 2.15
CA ILE A 224 2.72 -10.23 2.09
C ILE A 224 2.16 -8.80 1.89
N PHE A 225 2.88 -7.78 2.34
CA PHE A 225 2.38 -6.41 2.37
C PHE A 225 1.81 -5.90 1.02
N PRO A 226 2.52 -5.98 -0.13
CA PRO A 226 1.98 -5.49 -1.40
C PRO A 226 0.66 -6.15 -1.82
N LEU A 227 0.42 -7.39 -1.38
CA LEU A 227 -0.81 -8.15 -1.65
C LEU A 227 -1.93 -7.83 -0.64
N SER A 228 -1.59 -7.38 0.55
CA SER A 228 -2.56 -7.13 1.64
C SER A 228 -3.60 -6.06 1.28
N VAL A 229 -3.18 -4.99 0.59
CA VAL A 229 -4.07 -3.89 0.19
C VAL A 229 -5.10 -4.30 -0.87
N PRO A 230 -4.73 -4.90 -2.01
CA PRO A 230 -5.72 -5.36 -2.99
C PRO A 230 -6.68 -6.41 -2.41
N ILE A 231 -6.17 -7.34 -1.58
CA ILE A 231 -7.03 -8.31 -0.88
C ILE A 231 -8.02 -7.61 0.04
N THR A 232 -7.56 -6.61 0.82
CA THR A 232 -8.42 -5.84 1.71
C THR A 232 -9.51 -5.08 0.94
N ILE A 233 -9.19 -4.48 -0.21
CA ILE A 233 -10.19 -3.83 -1.07
C ILE A 233 -11.25 -4.84 -1.51
N ILE A 234 -10.80 -5.99 -2.03
CA ILE A 234 -11.68 -7.05 -2.53
C ILE A 234 -12.60 -7.54 -1.42
N VAL A 235 -12.09 -7.86 -0.23
CA VAL A 235 -12.87 -8.46 0.86
C VAL A 235 -13.91 -7.50 1.43
N PHE A 236 -13.62 -6.21 1.50
CA PHE A 236 -14.48 -5.24 2.18
C PHE A 236 -15.43 -4.48 1.25
N MET A 237 -15.14 -4.39 -0.05
CA MET A 237 -16.01 -3.71 -1.01
C MET A 237 -16.95 -4.72 -1.68
N LYS A 238 -18.25 -4.58 -1.42
CA LYS A 238 -19.29 -5.51 -1.90
C LYS A 238 -19.29 -5.62 -3.43
N GLU A 239 -19.09 -4.51 -4.12
CA GLU A 239 -19.06 -4.42 -5.58
C GLU A 239 -17.93 -5.28 -6.16
N TYR A 240 -16.73 -5.21 -5.56
CA TYR A 240 -15.58 -6.02 -5.99
C TYR A 240 -15.78 -7.51 -5.69
N ARG A 241 -16.36 -7.86 -4.53
CA ARG A 241 -16.72 -9.26 -4.23
C ARG A 241 -17.70 -9.82 -5.24
N ASN A 242 -18.78 -9.11 -5.50
CA ASN A 242 -19.82 -9.53 -6.44
C ASN A 242 -19.25 -9.66 -7.86
N PHE A 243 -18.41 -8.72 -8.28
CA PHE A 243 -17.71 -8.81 -9.56
C PHE A 243 -16.86 -10.08 -9.68
N LEU A 244 -16.09 -10.41 -8.63
CA LEU A 244 -15.28 -11.63 -8.61
C LEU A 244 -16.14 -12.90 -8.56
N LEU A 245 -17.20 -12.95 -7.74
CA LEU A 245 -18.10 -14.11 -7.66
C LEU A 245 -18.80 -14.39 -8.99
N VAL A 246 -19.23 -13.34 -9.70
CA VAL A 246 -19.81 -13.46 -11.04
C VAL A 246 -18.76 -13.93 -12.06
N LYS A 247 -17.55 -13.36 -12.04
CA LYS A 247 -16.46 -13.76 -12.96
C LYS A 247 -15.97 -15.19 -12.72
N LEU A 248 -15.93 -15.63 -11.46
CA LEU A 248 -15.58 -16.99 -11.06
C LEU A 248 -16.75 -17.99 -11.22
N ARG A 249 -17.91 -17.53 -11.73
CA ARG A 249 -19.12 -18.33 -11.95
C ARG A 249 -19.67 -18.98 -10.66
N LEU A 250 -19.39 -18.38 -9.50
CA LEU A 250 -19.86 -18.84 -8.20
C LEU A 250 -21.24 -18.27 -7.84
N GLU A 251 -21.63 -17.16 -8.47
CA GLU A 251 -22.99 -16.60 -8.41
C GLU A 251 -23.49 -16.23 -9.80
N GLN A 252 -24.80 -16.40 -10.06
CA GLN A 252 -25.43 -15.85 -11.26
C GLN A 252 -25.63 -14.33 -11.09
N PRO A 253 -25.52 -13.53 -12.17
CA PRO A 253 -25.83 -12.11 -12.11
C PRO A 253 -27.24 -11.90 -11.55
N ALA A 254 -27.38 -11.08 -10.50
CA ALA A 254 -28.70 -10.75 -9.98
C ALA A 254 -29.56 -10.17 -11.13
N PRO A 255 -30.84 -10.60 -11.27
CA PRO A 255 -31.71 -10.05 -12.29
C PRO A 255 -31.80 -8.53 -12.08
N SER A 256 -31.51 -7.77 -13.13
CA SER A 256 -31.72 -6.33 -13.14
C SER A 256 -33.18 -6.06 -12.79
N VAL A 257 -33.44 -5.46 -11.63
CA VAL A 257 -34.74 -4.86 -11.35
C VAL A 257 -34.85 -3.65 -12.28
N THR A 258 -35.34 -3.88 -13.49
CA THR A 258 -35.83 -2.85 -14.37
C THR A 258 -37.02 -2.23 -13.66
N GLY A 259 -36.77 -1.14 -12.95
CA GLY A 259 -37.80 -0.26 -12.41
C GLY A 259 -38.58 0.37 -13.57
N ARG A 260 -39.48 -0.39 -14.20
CA ARG A 260 -40.67 0.21 -14.78
C ARG A 260 -41.57 0.55 -13.61
N SER A 261 -41.42 1.76 -13.08
CA SER A 261 -42.56 2.43 -12.45
C SER A 261 -43.62 2.56 -13.52
N ALA A 262 -44.52 1.58 -13.59
CA ALA A 262 -45.78 1.75 -14.28
C ALA A 262 -46.55 2.84 -13.50
N VAL A 263 -46.44 4.08 -13.99
CA VAL A 263 -47.38 5.14 -13.62
C VAL A 263 -48.73 4.65 -14.12
N VAL A 264 -49.55 4.14 -13.21
CA VAL A 264 -50.96 3.87 -13.47
C VAL A 264 -51.62 5.23 -13.65
N VAL A 265 -51.76 5.65 -14.91
CA VAL A 265 -52.62 6.77 -15.27
C VAL A 265 -54.05 6.28 -15.10
N THR A 266 -54.67 6.62 -13.98
CA THR A 266 -56.12 6.45 -13.79
C THR A 266 -56.82 7.46 -14.69
N THR A 267 -57.23 7.05 -15.89
CA THR A 267 -58.17 7.81 -16.73
C THR A 267 -59.52 7.84 -16.05
N THR A 268 -59.83 8.94 -15.36
CA THR A 268 -61.19 9.26 -14.95
C THR A 268 -62.03 9.55 -16.18
N SER A 269 -62.94 8.63 -16.50
CA SER A 269 -64.00 8.79 -17.50
C SER A 269 -64.89 9.98 -17.14
N SER A 270 -64.90 11.01 -17.98
CA SER A 270 -65.86 12.12 -17.92
C SER A 270 -67.16 11.70 -18.62
N LYS A 271 -68.28 11.76 -17.89
CA LYS A 271 -69.65 11.55 -18.42
C LYS A 271 -69.99 12.57 -19.52
N PRO A 272 -70.81 12.21 -20.52
CA PRO A 272 -71.25 13.14 -21.56
C PRO A 272 -72.39 14.04 -21.04
N TYR A 273 -72.33 15.33 -21.39
CA TYR A 273 -73.39 16.31 -21.16
C TYR A 273 -74.35 16.32 -22.37
N PRO A 274 -75.67 16.42 -22.16
CA PRO A 274 -76.64 16.34 -23.25
C PRO A 274 -76.77 17.65 -24.03
N THR A 275 -76.94 17.47 -25.34
CA THR A 275 -77.37 18.47 -26.33
C THR A 275 -78.69 19.11 -25.93
N THR A 276 -78.76 20.44 -25.97
CA THR A 276 -80.04 21.15 -26.11
C THR A 276 -79.95 22.19 -27.22
N VAL A 277 -80.95 22.09 -28.07
CA VAL A 277 -81.24 22.85 -29.28
C VAL A 277 -81.97 24.13 -28.89
N LYS A 278 -81.47 25.29 -29.35
CA LYS A 278 -82.17 26.31 -30.15
C LYS A 278 -81.29 27.54 -30.33
#